data_AF-A0A4Y2PLA5-F1
#
_entry.id   AF-A0A4Y2PLA5-F1
#
_cell.length_a   1.000
_cell.length_b   1.000
_cell.length_c   1.000
_cell.angle_alpha   90.00
_cell.angle_beta   90.00
_cell.angle_gamma   90.00
#
_symmetry.space_group_name_H-M   'P 1'
#
loop_
_entity.id
_entity.type
_entity.pdbx_description
1 polymer ?
#
loop_
_entity_poly.entity_id
_entity_poly.type
_entity_poly.pdbx_seq_one_letter_code
_entity_poly.pdbx_strand_id
1 'polypeptide(L)'
;MNLSRAVGYIIRNEQRRTERRQETVQESTIRRRIRNEADNRRRPKRVCIRNDVEEHNCGTMSEQCGFCGAVYWKEEKNTAHKYTKCCHDGKV
;
A
#
# COMPACT_ATOMS: atom_id res chain seq x y z
N MET A 1 -36.04 13.97 1.62
CA MET A 1 -36.25 12.79 2.50
C MET A 1 -37.64 12.88 3.10
N ASN A 2 -38.38 11.78 3.18
CA ASN A 2 -39.72 11.78 3.77
C ASN A 2 -39.62 11.66 5.31
N LEU A 3 -40.22 12.61 6.04
CA LEU A 3 -40.19 12.69 7.50
C LEU A 3 -40.72 11.44 8.19
N SER A 4 -41.81 10.85 7.69
CA SER A 4 -42.38 9.62 8.27
C SER A 4 -41.41 8.45 8.17
N ARG A 5 -40.68 8.38 7.05
CA ARG A 5 -39.67 7.36 6.80
C ARG A 5 -38.46 7.55 7.74
N ALA A 6 -38.04 8.80 8.00
CA ALA A 6 -36.96 9.10 8.94
C ALA A 6 -37.31 8.72 10.38
N VAL A 7 -38.51 9.08 10.85
CA VAL A 7 -39.02 8.69 12.17
C VAL A 7 -39.06 7.16 12.32
N GLY A 8 -39.53 6.44 11.30
CA GLY A 8 -39.52 4.97 11.30
C GLY A 8 -38.12 4.36 11.42
N TYR A 9 -37.08 4.98 10.86
CA TYR A 9 -35.70 4.52 11.06
C TYR A 9 -35.20 4.72 12.49
N ILE A 10 -35.56 5.84 13.13
CA ILE A 10 -35.16 6.15 14.50
C ILE A 10 -35.76 5.13 15.46
N ILE A 11 -37.08 4.87 15.35
CA ILE A 11 -37.78 3.90 16.21
C ILE A 11 -37.15 2.50 16.10
N ARG A 12 -36.95 2.02 14.87
CA ARG A 12 -36.29 0.72 14.62
C ARG A 12 -34.84 0.68 15.11
N ASN A 13 -34.13 1.79 15.09
CA ASN A 13 -32.77 1.84 15.63
C ASN A 13 -32.76 1.76 17.15
N GLU A 14 -33.70 2.42 17.81
CA GLU A 14 -33.82 2.42 19.26
C GLU A 14 -34.20 1.03 19.79
N GLN A 15 -35.17 0.35 19.16
CA GLN A 15 -35.52 -1.04 19.46
C GLN A 15 -34.31 -1.98 19.35
N ARG A 16 -33.53 -1.86 18.26
CA ARG A 16 -32.31 -2.67 18.11
C ARG A 16 -31.23 -2.34 19.14
N ARG A 17 -31.24 -1.15 19.74
CA ARG A 17 -30.32 -0.82 20.85
C ARG A 17 -30.77 -1.48 22.14
N THR A 18 -32.07 -1.50 22.44
CA THR A 18 -32.60 -2.17 23.64
C THR A 18 -32.39 -3.68 23.56
N GLU A 19 -32.66 -4.30 22.41
CA GLU A 19 -32.39 -5.73 22.18
C GLU A 19 -30.91 -6.07 22.41
N ARG A 20 -29.98 -5.29 21.84
CA ARG A 20 -28.53 -5.48 22.03
C ARG A 20 -28.05 -5.29 23.46
N ARG A 21 -28.76 -4.53 24.30
CA ARG A 21 -28.43 -4.37 25.73
C ARG A 21 -28.82 -5.60 26.55
N GLN A 22 -29.80 -6.37 26.08
CA GLN A 22 -30.29 -7.58 26.74
C GLN A 22 -29.65 -8.86 26.16
N GLU A 23 -28.90 -8.76 25.05
CA GLU A 23 -28.17 -9.88 24.45
C GLU A 23 -27.25 -10.57 25.47
N THR A 24 -27.31 -11.90 25.47
CA THR A 24 -26.30 -12.74 26.13
C THR A 24 -24.98 -12.72 25.34
N VAL A 25 -23.89 -13.14 25.99
CA VAL A 25 -22.57 -13.24 25.34
C VAL A 25 -22.62 -14.16 24.11
N GLN A 26 -23.37 -15.26 24.17
CA GLN A 26 -23.52 -16.20 23.06
C GLN A 26 -24.24 -15.55 21.87
N GLU A 27 -25.37 -14.88 22.11
CA GLU A 27 -26.11 -14.15 21.07
C GLU A 27 -25.26 -13.05 20.42
N SER A 28 -24.51 -12.30 21.23
CA SER A 28 -23.61 -11.25 20.73
C SER A 28 -22.51 -11.84 19.83
N THR A 29 -22.04 -13.05 20.13
CA THR A 29 -21.02 -13.77 19.37
C THR A 29 -21.58 -14.24 18.02
N ILE A 30 -22.79 -14.80 18.02
CA ILE A 30 -23.50 -15.20 16.79
C ILE A 30 -23.71 -13.99 15.89
N ARG A 31 -24.22 -12.87 16.42
CA ARG A 31 -24.41 -11.63 15.65
C ARG A 31 -23.11 -11.10 15.06
N ARG A 32 -22.01 -11.13 15.82
CA ARG A 32 -20.67 -10.73 15.32
C ARG A 32 -20.21 -11.66 14.19
N ARG A 33 -20.42 -12.97 14.33
CA ARG A 33 -20.04 -13.96 13.29
C ARG A 33 -20.76 -13.70 11.97
N ILE A 34 -22.08 -13.49 12.00
CA ILE A 34 -22.88 -13.19 10.80
C ILE A 34 -22.40 -11.91 10.12
N ARG A 35 -22.11 -10.86 10.90
CA ARG A 35 -21.57 -9.61 10.36
C ARG A 35 -20.21 -9.82 9.70
N ASN A 36 -19.29 -10.50 10.37
CA ASN A 36 -17.95 -10.77 9.83
C ASN A 36 -18.02 -11.59 8.53
N GLU A 37 -18.94 -12.54 8.44
CA GLU A 37 -19.14 -13.32 7.21
C GLU A 37 -19.68 -12.45 6.07
N ALA A 38 -20.68 -11.60 6.33
CA ALA A 38 -21.21 -10.67 5.34
C ALA A 38 -20.14 -9.66 4.89
N ASP A 39 -19.33 -9.15 5.81
CA ASP A 39 -18.22 -8.24 5.51
C ASP A 39 -17.14 -8.95 4.70
N ASN A 40 -16.78 -10.19 5.04
CA ASN A 40 -15.83 -10.99 4.27
C ASN A 40 -16.31 -11.27 2.84
N ARG A 41 -17.62 -11.49 2.64
CA ARG A 41 -18.21 -11.66 1.30
C ARG A 41 -18.17 -10.37 0.47
N ARG A 42 -18.32 -9.20 1.11
CA ARG A 42 -18.27 -7.88 0.44
C ARG A 42 -16.84 -7.39 0.21
N ARG A 43 -15.90 -7.82 1.05
CA ARG A 43 -14.52 -7.36 1.00
C ARG A 43 -13.88 -7.84 -0.31
N PRO A 44 -13.34 -6.94 -1.14
CA PRO A 44 -12.58 -7.35 -2.32
C PRO A 44 -11.43 -8.24 -1.87
N LYS A 45 -11.25 -9.39 -2.53
CA LYS A 45 -10.10 -10.26 -2.27
C LYS A 45 -8.85 -9.44 -2.54
N ARG A 46 -8.02 -9.25 -1.51
CA ARG A 46 -6.70 -8.65 -1.71
C ARG A 46 -5.92 -9.61 -2.59
N VAL A 47 -5.65 -9.20 -3.81
CA VAL A 47 -4.69 -9.91 -4.67
C VAL A 47 -3.34 -9.73 -4.01
N CYS A 48 -2.71 -10.84 -3.64
CA CYS A 48 -1.31 -10.84 -3.29
C CYS A 48 -0.53 -10.59 -4.59
N ILE A 49 -0.12 -9.34 -4.81
CA ILE A 49 0.82 -9.01 -5.87
C ILE A 49 2.15 -9.60 -5.42
N ARG A 50 2.52 -10.76 -5.98
CA ARG A 50 3.87 -11.28 -5.87
C ARG A 50 4.71 -10.51 -6.87
N ASN A 51 5.61 -9.66 -6.36
CA ASN A 51 6.60 -8.99 -7.19
C ASN A 51 7.75 -9.97 -7.46
N ASP A 52 7.46 -11.05 -8.18
CA ASP A 52 8.45 -12.04 -8.60
C ASP A 52 9.21 -11.45 -9.80
N VAL A 53 9.94 -10.35 -9.57
CA VAL A 53 10.81 -9.71 -10.58
C VAL A 53 12.23 -10.20 -10.33
N GLU A 54 12.89 -10.68 -11.38
CA GLU A 54 14.31 -11.04 -11.31
C GLU A 54 15.14 -9.79 -10.97
N GLU A 55 15.87 -9.87 -9.87
CA GLU A 55 16.80 -8.81 -9.47
C GLU A 55 18.05 -8.89 -10.35
N HIS A 56 18.23 -7.91 -11.23
CA HIS A 56 19.46 -7.79 -12.02
C HIS A 56 20.46 -6.89 -11.30
N ASN A 57 21.65 -7.43 -11.05
CA ASN A 57 22.75 -6.66 -10.50
C ASN A 57 23.42 -5.85 -11.62
N CYS A 58 23.23 -4.53 -11.63
CA CYS A 58 23.86 -3.61 -12.57
C CYS A 58 25.32 -3.26 -12.23
N GLY A 59 25.90 -3.88 -11.20
CA GLY A 59 27.23 -3.60 -10.69
C GLY A 59 27.27 -2.46 -9.67
N THR A 60 28.36 -2.39 -8.91
CA THR A 60 28.59 -1.35 -7.89
C THR A 60 29.18 -0.09 -8.54
N MET A 61 28.60 1.07 -8.24
CA MET A 61 29.18 2.36 -8.60
C MET A 61 30.33 2.69 -7.63
N SER A 62 31.57 2.43 -8.03
CA SER A 62 32.75 2.57 -7.17
C SER A 62 33.62 3.78 -7.50
N GLU A 63 33.40 4.42 -8.65
CA GLU A 63 34.30 5.43 -9.18
C GLU A 63 33.65 6.81 -9.04
N GLN A 64 34.41 7.81 -8.60
CA GLN A 64 33.88 9.15 -8.36
C GLN A 64 34.63 10.18 -9.20
N CYS A 65 33.90 11.10 -9.82
CA CYS A 65 34.50 12.27 -10.45
C CYS A 65 35.06 13.20 -9.37
N GLY A 66 36.36 13.49 -9.46
CA GLY A 66 37.04 14.39 -8.52
C GLY A 66 36.59 15.85 -8.56
N PHE A 67 35.83 16.27 -9.60
CA PHE A 67 35.33 17.64 -9.73
C PHE A 67 33.90 17.79 -9.21
N CYS A 68 32.93 17.08 -9.81
CA CYS A 68 31.51 17.21 -9.46
C CYS A 68 31.04 16.22 -8.40
N GLY A 69 31.87 15.25 -8.01
CA GLY A 69 31.50 14.20 -7.07
C GLY A 69 30.53 13.14 -7.62
N ALA A 70 30.17 13.18 -8.90
CA ALA A 70 29.30 12.17 -9.53
C ALA A 70 29.95 10.78 -9.47
N VAL A 71 29.14 9.76 -9.19
CA VAL A 71 29.57 8.36 -9.14
C VAL A 71 29.34 7.66 -10.48
N TYR A 72 30.17 6.67 -10.79
CA TYR A 72 30.17 5.92 -12.04
C TYR A 72 30.36 4.44 -11.80
N TRP A 73 29.88 3.64 -12.74
CA TRP A 73 30.34 2.26 -12.89
C TRP A 73 31.75 2.25 -13.51
N LYS A 74 32.53 1.20 -13.20
CA LYS A 74 33.88 1.06 -13.75
C LYS A 74 33.83 0.87 -15.28
N GLU A 75 32.80 0.19 -15.74
CA GLU A 75 32.54 -0.18 -17.13
C GLU A 75 32.13 1.01 -18.00
N GLU A 76 31.72 2.13 -17.40
CA GLU A 76 31.38 3.37 -18.13
C GLU A 76 32.59 4.17 -18.62
N LYS A 77 33.81 3.81 -18.17
CA LYS A 77 35.04 4.43 -18.68
C LYS A 77 35.18 4.09 -20.16
N ASN A 78 35.37 5.12 -20.99
CA ASN A 78 35.69 4.89 -22.39
C ASN A 78 37.12 4.29 -22.55
N THR A 79 37.51 3.95 -23.78
CA THR A 79 38.87 3.43 -24.09
C THR A 79 39.99 4.40 -23.74
N ALA A 80 39.70 5.69 -23.58
CA ALA A 80 40.63 6.72 -23.11
C ALA A 80 40.62 6.87 -21.57
N HIS A 81 39.96 5.96 -20.85
CA HIS A 81 39.78 5.96 -19.39
C HIS A 81 39.12 7.23 -18.82
N LYS A 82 38.28 7.90 -19.62
CA LYS A 82 37.55 9.11 -19.22
C LYS A 82 36.06 8.85 -19.07
N TYR A 83 35.47 9.55 -18.09
CA TYR A 83 34.03 9.64 -17.90
C TYR A 83 33.49 10.86 -18.65
N THR A 84 32.50 10.64 -19.50
CA THR A 84 31.96 11.67 -20.40
C THR A 84 30.63 12.26 -19.94
N LYS A 85 29.98 11.65 -18.94
CA LYS A 85 28.62 12.02 -18.52
C LYS A 85 28.54 13.13 -17.47
N CYS A 86 29.64 13.51 -16.81
CA CYS A 86 29.72 14.70 -15.95
C CYS A 86 30.82 15.64 -16.45
N CYS A 87 30.79 16.90 -16.00
CA CYS A 87 31.83 17.90 -16.21
C CYS A 87 32.15 18.19 -17.69
N HIS A 88 31.18 18.09 -18.61
CA HIS A 88 31.40 18.31 -20.05
C HIS A 88 32.60 17.53 -20.62
N ASP A 89 32.60 16.20 -20.47
CA ASP A 89 33.74 15.31 -20.80
C ASP A 89 34.98 15.48 -19.91
N GLY A 90 34.79 15.99 -18.69
CA GLY A 90 35.89 16.38 -17.82
C GLY A 90 36.61 17.66 -18.27
N LYS A 91 35.97 18.51 -19.08
CA LYS A 91 36.47 19.83 -19.46
C LYS A 91 35.97 20.88 -18.48
N VAL A 92 36.59 20.92 -17.31
CA VAL A 92 36.76 22.16 -16.54
C VAL A 92 38.24 22.34 -16.30
#